data_AF-K1RN97-F1
#
_entry.id   AF-K1RN97-F1
#
_cell.length_a   1.000
_cell.length_b   1.000
_cell.length_c   1.000
_cell.angle_alpha   90.00
_cell.angle_beta   90.00
_cell.angle_gamma   90.00
#
_symmetry.space_group_name_H-M   'P 1'
#
loop_
_entity.id
_entity.type
_entity.pdbx_description
1 polymer ?
#
loop_
_entity_poly.entity_id
_entity_poly.type
_entity_poly.pdbx_seq_one_letter_code
_entity_poly.pdbx_strand_id
1 'polypeptide(L)'
;MKITKGLKARLDLKIDTKCYVNKYDAMILYTCPNQGYLNGMHSIHSNNYEDRRFKFRCCSPPSGLDFKNCHWTGYLNGWDSYVNYHVPYGYVIRGVFSIHDNGKEDRRFRFEICRSV
;
A
#
# COMPACT_ATOMS: atom_id res chain seq x y z
N MET A 1 34.89 -35.13 -4.43
CA MET A 1 33.74 -34.99 -3.52
C MET A 1 33.37 -33.51 -3.42
N LYS A 2 32.40 -33.05 -4.21
CA LYS A 2 31.95 -31.64 -4.19
C LYS A 2 30.92 -31.49 -3.08
N ILE A 3 31.23 -30.68 -2.07
CA ILE A 3 30.26 -30.28 -1.05
C ILE A 3 29.66 -28.95 -1.53
N THR A 4 28.49 -29.01 -2.16
CA THR A 4 27.69 -27.83 -2.47
C THR A 4 27.18 -27.22 -1.16
N LYS A 5 27.65 -26.01 -0.82
CA LYS A 5 27.09 -25.20 0.25
C LYS A 5 25.64 -24.89 -0.10
N GLY A 6 24.71 -25.43 0.68
CA GLY A 6 23.29 -25.11 0.60
C GLY A 6 23.09 -23.61 0.77
N LEU A 7 22.48 -22.97 -0.23
CA LEU A 7 21.90 -21.64 -0.05
C LEU A 7 20.78 -21.78 0.97
N LYS A 8 21.09 -21.43 2.22
CA LYS A 8 20.11 -21.15 3.25
C LYS A 8 19.27 -19.97 2.72
N ALA A 9 18.05 -20.24 2.27
CA ALA A 9 17.09 -19.22 1.90
C ALA A 9 16.93 -18.28 3.09
N ARG A 10 17.63 -17.16 3.05
CA ARG A 10 17.40 -16.07 3.98
C ARG A 10 16.03 -15.53 3.58
N LEU A 11 15.07 -15.70 4.48
CA LEU A 11 13.73 -15.13 4.42
C LEU A 11 13.87 -13.62 4.56
N ASP A 12 14.50 -12.99 3.58
CA ASP A 12 14.61 -11.54 3.52
C ASP A 12 13.22 -11.05 3.14
N LEU A 13 12.45 -10.71 4.17
CA LEU A 13 11.34 -9.76 4.11
C LEU A 13 11.80 -8.66 3.13
N LYS A 14 11.36 -8.71 1.86
CA LYS A 14 11.63 -7.64 0.90
C LYS A 14 10.76 -6.48 1.32
N ILE A 15 11.23 -5.77 2.34
CA ILE A 15 10.72 -4.49 2.75
C ILE A 15 11.00 -3.56 1.57
N ASP A 16 10.01 -3.36 0.71
CA ASP A 16 10.01 -2.32 -0.30
C ASP A 16 9.86 -0.95 0.40
N THR A 17 10.85 -0.53 1.20
CA THR A 17 10.80 0.72 1.98
C THR A 17 11.42 1.92 1.30
N LYS A 18 12.00 1.77 0.11
CA LYS A 18 12.97 2.78 -0.34
C LYS A 18 12.42 3.96 -1.13
N CYS A 19 11.30 3.84 -1.85
CA CYS A 19 10.89 4.91 -2.75
C CYS A 19 9.45 5.39 -2.50
N TYR A 20 9.27 6.70 -2.60
CA TYR A 20 7.94 7.27 -2.77
C TYR A 20 7.37 6.80 -4.11
N VAL A 21 6.13 6.31 -4.10
CA VAL A 21 5.48 5.71 -5.27
C VAL A 21 4.89 6.76 -6.21
N ASN A 22 4.73 7.99 -5.74
CA ASN A 22 4.25 9.13 -6.51
C ASN A 22 5.19 10.35 -6.41
N LYS A 23 5.06 11.23 -7.40
CA LYS A 23 5.48 12.64 -7.32
C LYS A 23 4.36 13.47 -6.70
N TYR A 24 4.65 14.72 -6.33
CA TYR A 24 3.60 15.69 -6.00
C TYR A 24 2.64 15.87 -7.19
N ASP A 25 1.38 16.15 -6.90
CA ASP A 25 0.21 16.28 -7.80
C ASP A 25 -0.14 15.03 -8.61
N ALA A 26 0.74 14.02 -8.59
CA ALA A 26 0.52 12.77 -9.26
C ALA A 26 -0.37 11.84 -8.43
N MET A 27 -1.14 11.01 -9.15
CA MET A 27 -1.93 9.95 -8.54
C MET A 27 -1.06 8.90 -7.87
N ILE A 28 -1.65 8.21 -6.90
CA ILE A 28 -1.15 6.95 -6.36
C ILE A 28 -1.93 5.82 -7.05
N LEU A 29 -1.21 4.83 -7.55
CA LEU A 29 -1.75 3.51 -7.88
C LEU A 29 -0.68 2.49 -7.51
N TYR A 30 -0.85 1.87 -6.36
CA TYR A 30 0.14 0.94 -5.81
C TYR A 30 -0.55 -0.27 -5.18
N THR A 31 -0.07 -1.47 -5.49
CA THR A 31 -0.48 -2.72 -4.85
C THR A 31 0.77 -3.43 -4.35
N CYS A 32 0.70 -3.97 -3.13
CA CYS A 32 1.82 -4.65 -2.51
C CYS A 32 2.30 -5.84 -3.36
N PRO A 33 3.61 -5.96 -3.60
CA PRO A 33 4.19 -7.05 -4.40
C PRO A 33 4.11 -8.40 -3.67
N ASN A 34 4.43 -9.49 -4.36
CA ASN A 34 4.54 -10.85 -3.79
C ASN A 34 3.30 -11.33 -3.04
N GLN A 35 2.12 -10.99 -3.55
CA GLN A 35 0.84 -11.25 -2.90
C GLN A 35 0.73 -10.64 -1.48
N GLY A 36 1.54 -9.61 -1.20
CA GLY A 36 1.64 -8.98 0.09
C GLY A 36 0.45 -8.09 0.43
N TYR A 37 0.41 -7.67 1.69
CA TYR A 37 -0.57 -6.74 2.24
C TYR A 37 0.12 -5.53 2.87
N LEU A 38 -0.63 -4.43 2.97
CA LEU A 38 -0.17 -3.17 3.50
C LEU A 38 -0.07 -3.25 5.03
N ASN A 39 1.10 -2.90 5.57
CA ASN A 39 1.39 -2.87 7.01
C ASN A 39 1.86 -1.49 7.48
N GLY A 40 1.90 -0.49 6.60
CA GLY A 40 2.25 0.86 6.97
C GLY A 40 2.20 1.83 5.79
N MET A 41 1.97 3.09 6.11
CA MET A 41 1.98 4.21 5.19
C MET A 41 2.84 5.31 5.80
N HIS A 42 3.68 5.94 4.98
CA HIS A 42 4.43 7.13 5.36
C HIS A 42 4.29 8.17 4.26
N SER A 43 4.18 9.43 4.64
CA SER A 43 4.14 10.54 3.68
C SER A 43 5.05 11.69 4.09
N ILE A 44 5.47 12.48 3.10
CA ILE A 44 6.05 13.80 3.31
C ILE A 44 5.20 14.83 2.57
N HIS A 45 4.97 15.95 3.23
CA HIS A 45 4.23 17.08 2.68
C HIS A 45 5.19 18.13 2.11
N SER A 46 4.72 18.90 1.14
CA SER A 46 5.40 20.10 0.65
C SER A 46 4.41 21.24 0.51
N ASN A 47 4.67 22.35 1.18
CA ASN A 47 3.83 23.56 1.07
C ASN A 47 3.86 24.18 -0.34
N ASN A 48 4.90 23.92 -1.14
CA ASN A 48 4.96 24.47 -2.51
C ASN A 48 3.94 23.83 -3.46
N TYR A 49 3.59 22.57 -3.18
CA TYR A 49 2.60 21.82 -3.95
C TYR A 49 1.29 21.63 -3.17
N GLU A 50 1.28 22.04 -1.89
CA GLU A 50 0.30 21.67 -0.87
C GLU A 50 -0.09 20.17 -0.85
N ASP A 51 0.82 19.32 -1.31
CA ASP A 51 0.56 17.90 -1.56
C ASP A 51 1.55 16.98 -0.83
N ARG A 52 1.30 15.68 -0.89
CA ARG A 52 2.06 14.63 -0.23
C ARG A 52 2.58 13.57 -1.19
N ARG A 53 3.82 13.15 -0.97
CA ARG A 53 4.38 11.92 -1.55
C ARG A 53 4.26 10.78 -0.55
N PHE A 54 3.91 9.59 -1.04
CA PHE A 54 3.63 8.43 -0.21
C PHE A 54 4.58 7.28 -0.49
N LYS A 55 4.95 6.56 0.57
CA LYS A 55 5.60 5.24 0.49
C LYS A 55 4.84 4.28 1.39
N PHE A 56 4.85 3.02 1.01
CA PHE A 56 4.07 1.98 1.67
C PHE A 56 4.99 0.87 2.16
N ARG A 57 4.68 0.32 3.34
CA ARG A 57 5.33 -0.87 3.85
C ARG A 57 4.45 -2.07 3.55
N CYS A 58 4.98 -3.03 2.82
CA CYS A 58 4.31 -4.30 2.55
C CYS A 58 4.90 -5.44 3.38
N CYS A 59 4.05 -6.38 3.77
CA CYS A 59 4.44 -7.66 4.35
C CYS A 59 3.99 -8.80 3.44
N SER A 60 4.78 -9.87 3.36
CA SER A 60 4.34 -11.11 2.72
C SER A 60 3.35 -11.84 3.63
N PRO A 61 2.33 -12.51 3.06
CA PRO A 61 1.46 -13.37 3.84
C PRO A 61 2.26 -14.53 4.48
N PRO A 62 1.90 -14.98 5.69
CA PRO A 62 2.42 -16.22 6.26
C PRO A 62 2.17 -17.42 5.34
N SER A 63 2.96 -18.47 5.50
CA SER A 63 2.76 -19.72 4.73
C SER A 63 1.36 -20.28 4.96
N GLY A 64 0.67 -20.63 3.87
CA GLY A 64 -0.69 -21.20 3.91
C GLY A 64 -1.81 -20.16 3.97
N LEU A 65 -1.49 -18.86 3.99
CA LEU A 65 -2.47 -17.78 3.91
C LEU A 65 -2.48 -17.19 2.50
N ASP A 66 -3.67 -17.05 1.93
CA ASP A 66 -3.87 -16.46 0.59
C ASP A 66 -4.93 -15.34 0.67
N PHE A 67 -4.96 -14.49 -0.35
CA PHE A 67 -5.90 -13.37 -0.45
C PHE A 67 -6.74 -13.50 -1.72
N LYS A 68 -8.06 -13.62 -1.54
CA LYS A 68 -9.04 -13.79 -2.62
C LYS A 68 -10.11 -12.68 -2.58
N ASN A 69 -10.97 -12.66 -3.59
CA ASN A 69 -12.13 -11.76 -3.68
C ASN A 69 -11.75 -10.28 -3.50
N CYS A 70 -10.62 -9.90 -4.10
CA CYS A 70 -10.10 -8.54 -4.07
C CYS A 70 -11.03 -7.58 -4.80
N HIS A 71 -11.31 -6.44 -4.20
CA HIS A 71 -12.07 -5.36 -4.83
C HIS A 71 -11.65 -4.00 -4.28
N TRP A 72 -11.80 -2.97 -5.12
CA TRP A 72 -11.60 -1.59 -4.71
C TRP A 72 -12.83 -1.07 -3.97
N THR A 73 -12.61 -0.36 -2.87
CA THR A 73 -13.65 0.45 -2.24
C THR A 73 -14.09 1.60 -3.17
N GLY A 74 -15.17 2.29 -2.79
CA GLY A 74 -15.40 3.67 -3.22
C GLY A 74 -14.35 4.62 -2.64
N TYR A 75 -14.48 5.92 -2.91
CA TYR A 75 -13.70 6.93 -2.18
C TYR A 75 -14.13 6.93 -0.71
N LEU A 76 -13.16 6.82 0.19
CA LEU A 76 -13.39 6.71 1.62
C LEU A 76 -13.50 8.07 2.32
N ASN A 77 -13.08 9.14 1.63
CA ASN A 77 -13.18 10.51 2.09
C ASN A 77 -13.63 11.46 0.96
N GLY A 78 -14.21 12.58 1.35
CA GLY A 78 -14.34 13.77 0.50
C GLY A 78 -13.05 14.58 0.47
N TRP A 79 -13.10 15.76 -0.16
CA TRP A 79 -12.06 16.78 0.01
C TRP A 79 -12.13 17.38 1.41
N ASP A 80 -11.00 17.88 1.92
CA ASP A 80 -10.84 18.47 3.25
C ASP A 80 -11.31 17.54 4.38
N SER A 81 -11.22 16.22 4.15
CA SER A 81 -11.80 15.21 5.03
C SER A 81 -10.81 14.09 5.33
N TYR A 82 -10.79 13.64 6.58
CA TYR A 82 -9.97 12.53 7.02
C TYR A 82 -10.44 11.20 6.43
N VAL A 83 -9.48 10.31 6.15
CA VAL A 83 -9.77 8.89 5.90
C VAL A 83 -9.77 8.17 7.25
N ASN A 84 -10.90 7.57 7.62
CA ASN A 84 -11.00 6.64 8.75
C ASN A 84 -11.71 5.37 8.28
N TYR A 85 -10.97 4.27 8.16
CA TYR A 85 -11.49 3.04 7.58
C TYR A 85 -10.96 1.81 8.28
N HIS A 86 -11.88 0.92 8.65
CA HIS A 86 -11.59 -0.43 9.12
C HIS A 86 -12.08 -1.43 8.07
N VAL A 87 -11.19 -2.32 7.67
CA VAL A 87 -11.57 -3.46 6.83
C VAL A 87 -12.51 -4.39 7.59
N PRO A 88 -13.44 -5.09 6.92
CA PRO A 88 -14.25 -6.13 7.55
C PRO A 88 -13.38 -7.24 8.15
N TYR A 89 -13.94 -8.01 9.08
CA TYR A 89 -13.23 -9.15 9.66
C TYR A 89 -12.76 -10.12 8.58
N GLY A 90 -11.49 -10.55 8.68
CA GLY A 90 -10.88 -11.46 7.71
C GLY A 90 -10.48 -10.79 6.39
N TYR A 91 -10.44 -9.46 6.31
CA TYR A 91 -9.91 -8.73 5.15
C TYR A 91 -8.59 -8.04 5.47
N VAL A 92 -7.82 -7.76 4.42
CA VAL A 92 -6.59 -6.94 4.46
C VAL A 92 -6.64 -5.87 3.36
N ILE A 93 -5.87 -4.80 3.54
CA ILE A 93 -5.61 -3.83 2.47
C ILE A 93 -4.40 -4.31 1.69
N ARG A 94 -4.50 -4.38 0.36
CA ARG A 94 -3.39 -4.74 -0.53
C ARG A 94 -2.96 -3.61 -1.45
N GLY A 95 -3.87 -2.72 -1.79
CA GLY A 95 -3.61 -1.62 -2.71
C GLY A 95 -4.15 -0.29 -2.22
N VAL A 96 -3.51 0.77 -2.68
CA VAL A 96 -3.88 2.17 -2.43
C VAL A 96 -3.99 2.88 -3.77
N PHE A 97 -5.11 3.56 -3.94
CA PHE A 97 -5.34 4.49 -5.03
C PHE A 97 -5.68 5.85 -4.44
N SER A 98 -5.08 6.92 -4.99
CA SER A 98 -5.38 8.27 -4.55
C SER A 98 -5.20 9.26 -5.68
N ILE A 99 -6.09 10.24 -5.74
CA ILE A 99 -5.97 11.39 -6.64
C ILE A 99 -5.76 12.66 -5.83
N HIS A 100 -5.00 13.58 -6.40
CA HIS A 100 -4.84 14.95 -5.92
C HIS A 100 -5.68 15.90 -6.79
N ASP A 101 -6.14 17.00 -6.22
CA ASP A 101 -6.81 18.09 -6.95
C ASP A 101 -6.20 19.43 -6.53
N ASN A 102 -5.55 20.13 -7.46
CA ASN A 102 -4.86 21.40 -7.18
C ASN A 102 -5.82 22.57 -6.89
N GLY A 103 -7.13 22.43 -7.14
CA GLY A 103 -8.11 23.45 -6.72
C GLY A 103 -8.46 23.29 -5.24
N LYS A 104 -8.38 22.06 -4.73
CA LYS A 104 -8.65 21.70 -3.32
C LYS A 104 -7.39 21.60 -2.49
N GLU A 105 -6.26 21.32 -3.12
CA GLU A 105 -4.97 20.99 -2.49
C GLU A 105 -5.13 19.84 -1.47
N ASP A 106 -5.88 18.81 -1.87
CA ASP A 106 -6.18 17.66 -1.02
C ASP A 106 -6.24 16.35 -1.83
N ARG A 107 -6.29 15.21 -1.13
CA ARG A 107 -6.32 13.88 -1.70
C ARG A 107 -7.53 13.06 -1.27
N ARG A 108 -8.15 12.39 -2.24
CA ARG A 108 -9.13 11.33 -1.99
C ARG A 108 -8.51 9.96 -2.12
N PHE A 109 -8.93 9.02 -1.27
CA PHE A 109 -8.35 7.68 -1.19
C PHE A 109 -9.37 6.58 -1.45
N ARG A 110 -8.90 5.53 -2.12
CA ARG A 110 -9.57 4.23 -2.28
C ARG A 110 -8.57 3.15 -1.91
N PHE A 111 -9.07 2.06 -1.32
CA PHE A 111 -8.24 0.91 -1.00
C PHE A 111 -8.72 -0.33 -1.74
N GLU A 112 -7.78 -1.16 -2.18
CA GLU A 112 -8.06 -2.51 -2.63
C GLU A 112 -8.01 -3.41 -1.41
N ILE A 113 -9.15 -4.03 -1.09
CA ILE A 113 -9.26 -4.96 0.04
C ILE A 113 -9.49 -6.37 -0.48
N CYS A 114 -8.91 -7.35 0.21
CA CYS A 114 -9.03 -8.76 -0.15
C CYS A 114 -9.37 -9.58 1.08
N ARG A 115 -10.14 -10.65 0.90
CA ARG A 115 -10.45 -11.63 1.94
C ARG A 115 -9.25 -12.55 2.14
N SER A 116 -8.77 -12.65 3.37
CA SER A 116 -7.84 -13.68 3.82
C SER A 116 -8.55 -15.03 3.84
N VAL A 117 -7.95 -16.03 3.21
CA VAL A 117 -8.44 -17.42 3.15
C VAL A 117 -7.33 -18.40 3.53
#